data_AF-A0A527TM27-F1
#
_entry.id   AF-A0A527TM27-F1
#
_cell.length_a   1.000
_cell.length_b   1.000
_cell.length_c   1.000
_cell.angle_alpha   90.00
_cell.angle_beta   90.00
_cell.angle_gamma   90.00
#
_symmetry.space_group_name_H-M   'P 1'
#
loop_
_entity.id
_entity.type
_entity.pdbx_description
1 polymer ?
#
loop_
_entity_poly.entity_id
_entity_poly.type
_entity_poly.pdbx_seq_one_letter_code
_entity_poly.pdbx_strand_id
1 'polypeptide(L)'
;VNPKQFNSPADLIAYPRTESDDAAKLALLGTHLLYVPDTEEMYQVGFATAVSVSGISECLCGAFRLGHFNGVATVVAKLFLQ
;
A
#
# COMPACT_ATOMS: atom_id res chain seq x y z
N VAL A 1 5.15 -0.68 -1.65
CA VAL A 1 4.95 -0.85 -0.19
C VAL A 1 4.27 0.39 0.37
N ASN A 2 3.00 0.31 0.76
CA ASN A 2 2.21 1.47 1.20
C ASN A 2 2.45 1.79 2.69
N PRO A 3 3.04 2.93 3.08
CA PRO A 3 3.29 3.24 4.49
C PRO A 3 2.00 3.41 5.31
N LYS A 4 0.89 3.88 4.71
CA LYS A 4 -0.35 4.15 5.46
C LYS A 4 -1.04 2.90 6.00
N GLN A 5 -0.67 1.69 5.55
CA GLN A 5 -1.22 0.44 6.07
C GLN A 5 -0.31 -0.25 7.11
N PHE A 6 0.82 0.35 7.49
CA PHE A 6 1.69 -0.20 8.53
C PHE A 6 1.39 0.48 9.87
N ASN A 7 1.25 -0.33 10.91
CA ASN A 7 1.08 0.10 12.30
C ASN A 7 2.40 0.07 13.11
N SER A 8 3.47 -0.47 12.53
CA SER A 8 4.82 -0.51 13.10
C SER A 8 5.81 0.14 12.12
N PRO A 9 6.49 1.23 12.53
CA PRO A 9 7.55 1.84 11.72
C PRO A 9 8.72 0.89 11.48
N ALA A 10 9.06 0.05 12.46
CA ALA A 10 10.14 -0.93 12.34
C ALA A 10 9.80 -1.98 11.27
N ASP A 11 8.54 -2.45 11.23
CA ASP A 11 8.10 -3.45 10.25
C ASP A 11 8.10 -2.84 8.83
N LEU A 12 7.74 -1.56 8.70
CA LEU A 12 7.81 -0.84 7.42
C LEU A 12 9.26 -0.72 6.93
N ILE A 13 10.19 -0.38 7.82
CA ILE A 13 11.62 -0.25 7.49
C ILE A 13 12.21 -1.62 7.12
N ALA A 14 11.84 -2.67 7.85
CA ALA A 14 12.34 -4.02 7.63
C ALA A 14 11.65 -4.74 6.46
N TYR A 15 10.58 -4.16 5.88
CA TYR A 15 9.83 -4.81 4.81
C TYR A 15 10.73 -5.00 3.57
N PRO A 16 10.87 -6.22 3.03
CA PRO A 16 11.74 -6.47 1.89
C PRO A 16 11.38 -5.60 0.68
N ARG A 17 12.42 -5.08 0.03
CA ARG A 17 12.34 -4.31 -1.22
C ARG A 17 13.23 -4.98 -2.25
N THR A 18 12.60 -5.55 -3.27
CA THR A 18 13.21 -6.42 -4.28
C THR A 18 12.74 -6.06 -5.69
N GLU A 19 12.47 -4.78 -5.94
CA GLU A 19 11.79 -4.30 -7.14
C GLU A 19 12.48 -4.76 -8.44
N SER A 20 13.82 -4.84 -8.45
CA SER A 20 14.59 -5.34 -9.61
C SER A 20 14.39 -6.84 -9.83
N ASP A 21 14.40 -7.66 -8.77
CA ASP A 21 14.16 -9.10 -8.87
C ASP A 21 12.71 -9.40 -9.24
N ASP A 22 11.77 -8.60 -8.72
CA ASP A 22 10.35 -8.73 -9.03
C ASP A 22 10.08 -8.37 -10.50
N ALA A 23 10.71 -7.31 -11.02
CA ALA A 23 10.65 -6.95 -12.44
C ALA A 23 11.20 -8.08 -13.33
N ALA A 24 12.34 -8.69 -12.98
CA ALA A 24 12.91 -9.80 -13.72
C ALA A 24 11.96 -11.01 -13.77
N LYS A 25 11.31 -11.36 -12.66
CA LYS A 25 10.32 -12.45 -12.60
C LYS A 25 9.08 -12.14 -13.44
N LEU A 26 8.56 -10.91 -13.36
CA LEU A 26 7.35 -10.48 -14.07
C LEU A 26 7.57 -10.39 -15.59
N ALA A 27 8.77 -10.00 -16.04
CA ALA A 27 9.12 -9.96 -17.46
C ALA A 27 8.97 -11.34 -18.13
N LEU A 28 9.28 -12.42 -17.40
CA LEU A 28 9.13 -13.80 -17.90
C LEU A 28 7.67 -14.23 -18.08
N LEU A 29 6.72 -13.53 -17.43
CA LEU A 29 5.29 -13.81 -17.48
C LEU A 29 4.54 -12.98 -18.52
N GLY A 30 5.24 -12.16 -19.31
CA GLY A 30 4.63 -11.27 -20.30
C GLY A 30 3.94 -10.04 -19.68
N THR A 31 4.35 -9.62 -18.48
CA THR A 31 3.85 -8.38 -17.88
C THR A 31 4.25 -7.17 -18.74
N HIS A 32 3.26 -6.43 -19.21
CA HIS A 32 3.46 -5.29 -20.10
C HIS A 32 3.96 -4.03 -19.39
N LEU A 33 3.56 -3.82 -18.14
CA LEU A 33 3.91 -2.65 -17.36
C LEU A 33 4.04 -3.01 -15.88
N LEU A 34 5.06 -2.44 -15.24
CA LEU A 34 5.25 -2.50 -13.80
C LEU A 34 5.20 -1.07 -13.25
N TYR A 35 4.16 -0.78 -12.47
CA TYR A 35 3.98 0.51 -11.83
C TYR A 35 4.58 0.47 -10.41
N VAL A 36 5.69 1.17 -10.21
CA VAL A 36 6.46 1.19 -8.94
C VAL A 36 6.63 2.62 -8.44
N PRO A 37 5.54 3.30 -8.07
CA PRO A 37 5.66 4.66 -7.56
C PRO A 37 6.33 4.67 -6.19
N ASP A 38 7.08 5.73 -5.92
CA ASP A 38 7.56 6.01 -4.58
C ASP A 38 6.45 6.59 -3.67
N THR A 39 6.81 6.87 -2.42
CA THR A 39 5.85 7.39 -1.44
C THR A 39 5.39 8.81 -1.78
N GLU A 40 6.24 9.66 -2.34
CA GLU A 40 5.92 11.05 -2.66
C GLU A 40 5.04 11.16 -3.90
N GLU A 41 5.26 10.29 -4.89
CA GLU A 41 4.39 10.11 -6.05
C GLU A 41 2.99 9.65 -5.64
N MET A 42 2.90 8.74 -4.66
CA MET A 42 1.62 8.30 -4.12
C MET A 42 0.97 9.36 -3.22
N TYR A 43 1.74 10.00 -2.34
CA TYR A 43 1.25 10.88 -1.28
C TYR A 43 2.05 12.18 -1.21
N GLN A 44 1.69 13.13 -2.06
CA GLN A 44 2.28 14.47 -2.05
C GLN A 44 2.12 15.17 -0.70
N VAL A 45 3.00 16.14 -0.43
CA VAL A 45 2.91 17.01 0.75
C VAL A 45 1.51 17.62 0.84
N GLY A 46 0.86 17.46 2.00
CA GLY A 46 -0.50 17.94 2.23
C GLY A 46 -1.61 17.00 1.79
N PHE A 47 -1.31 15.76 1.35
CA PHE A 47 -2.32 14.75 1.06
C PHE A 47 -3.25 14.50 2.27
N ALA A 48 -4.52 14.87 2.13
CA ALA A 48 -5.49 14.93 3.24
C ALA A 48 -6.70 13.99 3.09
N THR A 49 -6.76 13.19 2.03
CA THR A 49 -7.89 12.27 1.79
C THR A 49 -7.67 10.94 2.52
N ALA A 50 -8.73 10.42 3.14
CA ALA A 50 -8.76 9.07 3.70
C ALA A 50 -10.06 8.37 3.30
N VAL A 51 -9.98 7.06 3.05
CA VAL A 51 -11.13 6.18 2.81
C VAL A 51 -11.21 5.20 3.97
N SER A 52 -12.40 5.10 4.57
CA SER A 52 -12.70 4.14 5.65
C SER A 52 -13.90 3.28 5.27
N VAL A 53 -13.90 2.04 5.73
CA VAL A 53 -14.98 1.05 5.46
C VAL A 53 -15.48 0.51 6.79
N SER A 54 -16.68 0.88 7.22
CA SER A 54 -17.24 0.43 8.49
C SER A 54 -17.60 -1.05 8.50
N GLY A 55 -17.64 -1.66 9.69
CA GLY A 55 -18.06 -3.04 9.91
C GLY A 55 -16.97 -4.05 9.60
N ILE A 56 -16.78 -4.42 8.32
CA ILE A 56 -15.87 -5.52 7.95
C ILE A 56 -14.40 -5.24 8.32
N SER A 57 -14.01 -3.97 8.41
CA SER A 57 -12.63 -3.57 8.75
C SER A 57 -12.34 -3.55 10.25
N GLU A 58 -13.34 -3.79 11.10
CA GLU A 58 -13.24 -3.59 12.56
C GLU A 58 -12.95 -4.89 13.32
N CYS A 59 -13.10 -6.05 12.67
CA CYS A 59 -12.88 -7.36 13.28
C CYS A 59 -11.53 -7.99 12.85
N LEU A 60 -11.18 -9.11 13.48
CA LEU A 60 -9.97 -9.88 13.18
C LEU A 60 -8.71 -8.99 13.18
N CYS A 61 -7.91 -8.99 12.11
CA CYS A 61 -6.73 -8.14 11.98
C CYS A 61 -7.04 -6.66 12.16
N GLY A 62 -8.25 -6.20 11.79
CA GLY A 62 -8.68 -4.82 11.95
C GLY A 62 -8.70 -4.35 13.41
N ALA A 63 -9.09 -5.26 14.32
CA ALA A 63 -9.09 -4.99 15.76
C ALA A 63 -7.66 -4.86 16.34
N PHE A 64 -6.67 -5.52 15.73
CA PHE A 64 -5.28 -5.53 16.22
C PHE A 64 -4.33 -4.61 15.45
N ARG A 65 -4.75 -4.12 14.28
CA ARG A 65 -3.95 -3.27 13.40
C ARG A 65 -4.73 -2.00 13.08
N LEU A 66 -4.90 -1.15 14.10
CA LEU A 66 -5.67 0.10 13.97
C LEU A 66 -5.19 0.94 12.78
N GLY A 67 -6.14 1.38 11.96
CA GLY A 67 -5.87 2.17 10.74
C GLY A 67 -5.36 1.37 9.54
N HIS A 68 -4.99 0.09 9.69
CA HIS A 68 -4.47 -0.75 8.60
C HIS A 68 -5.38 -0.74 7.37
N PHE A 69 -6.66 -1.03 7.57
CA PHE A 69 -7.62 -1.10 6.47
C PHE A 69 -8.01 0.28 5.92
N ASN A 70 -7.89 1.36 6.68
CA ASN A 70 -8.02 2.71 6.11
C ASN A 70 -6.85 2.99 5.14
N GLY A 71 -5.64 2.59 5.52
CA GLY A 71 -4.47 2.65 4.65
C GLY A 71 -4.62 1.82 3.38
N VAL A 72 -5.14 0.59 3.49
CA VAL A 72 -5.45 -0.29 2.35
C VAL A 72 -6.53 0.33 1.45
N ALA A 73 -7.68 0.72 2.01
CA ALA A 73 -8.77 1.29 1.24
C ALA A 73 -8.35 2.57 0.51
N THR A 74 -7.58 3.43 1.17
CA THR A 74 -7.08 4.68 0.58
C THR A 74 -6.10 4.43 -0.57
N VAL A 75 -5.14 3.50 -0.43
CA VAL A 75 -4.18 3.22 -1.51
C VAL A 75 -4.86 2.53 -2.70
N VAL A 76 -5.76 1.57 -2.44
CA VAL A 76 -6.47 0.86 -3.52
C VAL A 76 -7.39 1.80 -4.29
N ALA A 77 -8.14 2.68 -3.59
CA ALA A 77 -8.96 3.69 -4.24
C ALA A 77 -8.14 4.62 -5.14
N LYS A 78 -6.94 5.03 -4.71
CA LYS A 78 -6.03 5.83 -5.55
C LYS A 78 -5.52 5.05 -6.76
N LEU A 79 -5.10 3.79 -6.58
CA LEU A 79 -4.60 2.95 -7.68
C LEU A 79 -5.66 2.73 -8.78
N PHE A 80 -6.94 2.71 -8.44
CA PHE A 80 -8.03 2.62 -9.41
C PHE A 80 -8.32 3.93 -10.17
N LEU A 81 -7.88 5.07 -9.65
CA LEU A 81 -8.18 6.41 -10.20
C LEU A 81 -6.98 7.06 -10.91
N GLN A 82 -5.81 6.45 -10.83
CA GLN A 82 -4.59 6.93 -11.47
C GLN A 82 -4.54 6.56 -12.95
#